data_AF-A0A2G2WZW2-F1
#
_entry.id   AF-A0A2G2WZW2-F1
#
_cell.length_a   1.000
_cell.length_b   1.000
_cell.length_c   1.000
_cell.angle_alpha   90.00
_cell.angle_beta   90.00
_cell.angle_gamma   90.00
#
_symmetry.space_group_name_H-M   'P 1'
#
loop_
_entity.id
_entity.type
_entity.pdbx_description
1 polymer ?
#
loop_
_entity_poly.entity_id
_entity_poly.type
_entity_poly.pdbx_seq_one_letter_code
_entity_poly.pdbx_strand_id
1 'polypeptide(L)'
;GDAAARAERKFEKKLEFYSKVRHTVASLATQKTIAKKKKVRSRQKKLKAYDLSTLTEFLPELKTSQQPKPADFKLKSKNRKNLVLKEGNQLQAVINHPAFQSDPLGAIHQHLQSTQPTVDEKPKRRENRKGKKKSKAIAGLQSMEM
;
A
#
# COMPACT_ATOMS: atom_id res chain seq x y z
N GLY A 1 53.74 50.20 -5.41
CA GLY A 1 53.84 49.01 -6.28
C GLY A 1 52.48 48.38 -6.43
N ASP A 2 51.78 48.67 -7.53
CA ASP A 2 50.36 48.30 -7.73
C ASP A 2 50.09 46.79 -7.79
N ALA A 3 51.11 46.00 -8.08
CA ALA A 3 51.02 44.54 -8.07
C ALA A 3 50.80 43.96 -6.66
N ALA A 4 51.42 44.54 -5.63
CA ALA A 4 51.29 44.09 -4.24
C ALA A 4 49.88 44.37 -3.69
N ALA A 5 49.35 45.58 -3.93
CA ALA A 5 47.99 45.96 -3.53
C ALA A 5 46.92 45.08 -4.22
N ARG A 6 47.13 44.70 -5.49
CA ARG A 6 46.24 43.77 -6.19
C ARG A 6 46.32 42.34 -5.62
N ALA A 7 47.49 41.90 -5.17
CA ALA A 7 47.67 40.59 -4.54
C ALA A 7 46.99 40.53 -3.16
N GLU A 8 47.15 41.57 -2.35
CA GLU A 8 46.50 41.71 -1.04
C GLU A 8 44.98 41.72 -1.16
N ARG A 9 44.43 42.47 -2.12
CA ARG A 9 42.98 42.45 -2.41
C ARG A 9 42.46 41.08 -2.84
N LYS A 10 43.26 40.26 -3.54
CA LYS A 10 42.89 38.88 -3.89
C LYS A 10 42.92 37.96 -2.68
N PHE A 11 43.85 38.18 -1.75
CA PHE A 11 43.93 37.43 -0.51
C PHE A 11 42.73 37.73 0.40
N GLU A 12 42.39 39.00 0.58
CA GLU A 12 41.23 39.41 1.37
C GLU A 12 39.93 38.78 0.86
N LYS A 13 39.70 38.83 -0.46
CA LYS A 13 38.54 38.17 -1.09
C LYS A 13 38.48 36.66 -0.84
N LYS A 14 39.63 35.99 -0.76
CA LYS A 14 39.68 34.56 -0.42
C LYS A 14 39.29 34.34 1.04
N LEU A 15 39.77 35.17 1.96
CA LEU A 15 39.39 35.09 3.37
C LEU A 15 37.88 35.32 3.58
N GLU A 16 37.31 36.35 2.94
CA GLU A 16 35.87 36.61 2.95
C GLU A 16 35.06 35.44 2.39
N PHE A 17 35.55 34.80 1.33
CA PHE A 17 34.89 33.62 0.77
C PHE A 17 34.88 32.46 1.77
N TYR A 18 36.03 32.14 2.37
CA TYR A 18 36.13 31.03 3.33
C TYR A 18 35.32 31.30 4.60
N SER A 19 35.28 32.55 5.09
CA SER A 19 34.45 32.91 6.25
C SER A 19 32.96 32.73 5.94
N LYS A 20 32.51 33.14 4.75
CA LYS A 20 31.13 32.97 4.30
C LYS A 20 30.73 31.50 4.12
N VAL A 21 31.62 30.68 3.57
CA VAL A 21 31.38 29.22 3.45
C VAL A 21 31.27 28.58 4.84
N ARG A 22 32.17 28.91 5.78
CA ARG A 22 32.09 28.38 7.15
C ARG A 22 30.80 28.80 7.85
N HIS A 23 30.40 30.06 7.71
CA HIS A 23 29.18 30.59 8.31
C HIS A 23 27.92 29.89 7.76
N THR A 24 27.84 29.68 6.44
CA THR A 24 26.69 28.99 5.83
C THR A 24 26.59 27.53 6.24
N VAL A 25 27.72 26.80 6.31
CA VAL A 25 27.76 25.41 6.81
C VAL A 25 27.32 25.32 8.27
N ALA A 26 27.80 26.23 9.13
CA ALA A 26 27.40 26.27 10.54
C ALA A 26 25.89 26.56 10.69
N SER A 27 25.36 27.55 9.97
CA SER A 27 23.93 27.89 9.97
C SER A 27 23.06 26.69 9.52
N LEU A 28 23.44 26.00 8.44
CA LEU A 28 22.71 24.82 7.97
C LEU A 28 22.73 23.67 8.98
N ALA A 29 23.86 23.46 9.68
CA ALA A 29 23.96 22.45 10.73
C ALA A 29 23.04 22.75 11.92
N THR A 30 23.00 24.01 12.38
CA THR A 30 22.08 24.42 13.46
C THR A 30 20.61 24.23 13.08
N GLN A 31 20.23 24.60 11.85
CA GLN A 31 18.86 24.44 11.37
C GLN A 31 18.44 22.96 11.29
N LYS A 32 19.32 22.07 10.83
CA LYS A 32 19.07 20.62 10.74
C LYS A 32 18.85 19.98 12.11
N THR A 33 19.56 20.42 13.15
CA THR A 33 19.41 19.86 14.51
C THR A 33 18.12 20.32 15.18
N ILE A 34 17.74 21.59 15.02
CA ILE A 34 16.51 22.17 15.61
C ILE A 34 15.25 21.57 14.97
N ALA A 35 15.23 21.43 13.64
CA ALA A 35 14.07 20.88 12.92
C ALA A 35 13.80 19.40 13.24
N LYS A 36 14.84 18.61 13.52
CA LYS A 36 14.71 17.19 13.87
C LYS A 36 14.04 16.99 15.23
N LYS A 37 14.39 17.79 16.24
CA LYS A 37 13.84 17.67 17.61
C LYS A 37 12.34 18.02 17.68
N LYS A 38 11.87 19.00 16.89
CA LYS A 38 10.45 19.43 16.88
C LYS A 38 9.48 18.37 16.33
N LYS A 39 9.90 17.58 15.33
CA LYS A 39 9.01 16.59 14.66
C LYS A 39 8.82 15.29 15.44
N VAL A 40 9.81 14.87 16.25
CA VAL A 40 9.75 13.61 17.00
C VAL A 40 8.75 13.70 18.17
N ARG A 41 8.76 14.82 18.92
CA ARG A 41 7.90 15.00 20.11
C ARG A 41 6.40 15.08 19.77
N SER A 42 6.04 15.67 18.62
CA SER A 42 4.64 15.73 18.16
C SER A 42 4.10 14.36 17.76
N ARG A 43 4.92 13.50 17.14
CA ARG A 43 4.51 12.14 16.74
C ARG A 43 4.26 11.24 17.95
N GLN A 44 5.08 11.34 18.99
CA GLN A 44 4.91 10.53 20.21
C GLN A 44 3.60 10.84 20.96
N LYS A 45 3.18 12.11 21.05
CA LYS A 45 1.91 12.46 21.71
C LYS A 45 0.68 11.90 20.99
N LYS A 46 0.73 11.81 19.65
CA LYS A 46 -0.39 11.25 18.86
C LYS A 46 -0.50 9.73 18.99
N LEU A 47 0.60 9.01 19.17
CA LEU A 47 0.57 7.54 19.26
C LEU A 47 -0.10 7.02 20.53
N LYS A 48 -0.11 7.80 21.63
CA LYS A 48 -0.75 7.40 22.89
C LYS A 48 -2.27 7.61 22.91
N ALA A 49 -2.81 8.46 22.05
CA ALA A 49 -4.25 8.71 21.96
C ALA A 49 -5.02 7.61 21.22
N TYR A 50 -4.31 6.66 20.60
CA TYR A 50 -4.89 5.56 19.82
C TYR A 50 -4.46 4.20 20.41
N ASP A 51 -4.49 4.05 21.73
CA ASP A 51 -4.38 2.72 22.33
C ASP A 51 -5.73 2.01 22.17
N LEU A 52 -5.80 1.09 21.20
CA LEU A 52 -7.00 0.33 20.86
C LEU A 52 -7.05 -1.03 21.57
N SER A 53 -6.18 -1.27 22.55
CA SER A 53 -6.12 -2.55 23.30
C SER A 53 -7.45 -2.91 23.96
N THR A 54 -8.24 -1.93 24.39
CA THR A 54 -9.58 -2.14 24.97
C THR A 54 -10.61 -2.64 23.95
N LEU A 55 -10.44 -2.39 22.64
CA LEU A 55 -11.36 -2.90 21.63
C LEU A 55 -11.31 -4.43 21.50
N THR A 56 -10.19 -5.04 21.89
CA THR A 56 -10.02 -6.50 21.83
C THR A 56 -10.98 -7.24 22.77
N GLU A 57 -11.43 -6.60 23.86
CA GLU A 57 -12.39 -7.17 24.82
C GLU A 57 -13.82 -7.23 24.24
N PHE A 58 -14.15 -6.31 23.32
CA PHE A 58 -15.49 -6.20 22.72
C PHE A 58 -15.63 -6.94 21.38
N LEU A 59 -14.52 -7.42 20.81
CA LEU A 59 -14.55 -8.16 19.55
C LEU A 59 -14.63 -9.66 19.84
N PRO A 60 -15.41 -10.43 19.06
CA PRO A 60 -15.32 -11.88 19.10
C PRO A 60 -13.87 -12.31 18.89
N GLU A 61 -13.40 -13.34 19.58
CA GLU A 61 -12.09 -13.96 19.35
C GLU A 61 -12.04 -14.55 17.94
N LEU A 62 -11.85 -13.69 16.95
CA LEU A 62 -11.59 -14.05 15.58
C LEU A 62 -10.21 -14.70 15.60
N LYS A 63 -10.20 -16.04 15.60
CA LYS A 63 -9.01 -16.86 15.31
C LYS A 63 -8.28 -16.13 14.21
N THR A 64 -7.11 -15.59 14.52
CA THR A 64 -6.39 -14.65 13.66
C THR A 64 -6.39 -15.21 12.27
N SER A 65 -7.31 -14.71 11.43
CA SER A 65 -7.36 -15.09 10.04
C SER A 65 -5.95 -14.80 9.56
N GLN A 66 -5.33 -15.81 8.98
CA GLN A 66 -3.99 -15.74 8.40
C GLN A 66 -4.09 -14.84 7.16
N GLN A 67 -4.50 -13.59 7.37
CA GLN A 67 -4.58 -12.56 6.38
C GLN A 67 -3.15 -12.42 5.87
N PRO A 68 -2.93 -12.64 4.56
CA PRO A 68 -1.61 -12.45 4.00
C PRO A 68 -1.14 -11.07 4.39
N LYS A 69 0.08 -11.01 4.94
CA LYS A 69 0.75 -9.78 5.36
C LYS A 69 0.52 -8.74 4.24
N PRO A 70 -0.01 -7.54 4.55
CA PRO A 70 -0.35 -6.57 3.52
C PRO A 70 0.88 -6.39 2.64
N ALA A 71 0.75 -6.73 1.36
CA ALA A 71 1.85 -6.59 0.42
C ALA A 71 2.30 -5.13 0.50
N ASP A 72 3.60 -4.89 0.68
CA ASP A 72 4.18 -3.55 0.73
C ASP A 72 3.94 -2.86 -0.62
N PHE A 73 2.76 -2.25 -0.77
CA PHE A 73 2.33 -1.66 -2.02
C PHE A 73 3.02 -0.31 -2.18
N LYS A 74 4.29 -0.36 -2.61
CA LYS A 74 5.10 0.83 -2.88
C LYS A 74 4.55 1.57 -4.09
N LEU A 75 3.69 2.53 -3.82
CA LEU A 75 3.04 3.36 -4.83
C LEU A 75 4.05 4.36 -5.44
N LYS A 76 4.62 4.03 -6.61
CA LYS A 76 5.49 4.95 -7.35
C LYS A 76 4.70 6.13 -7.94
N SER A 77 5.34 7.28 -8.12
CA SER A 77 4.68 8.50 -8.63
C SER A 77 3.98 8.33 -9.98
N LYS A 78 4.55 7.54 -10.89
CA LYS A 78 3.93 7.23 -12.19
C LYS A 78 2.66 6.38 -12.04
N ASN A 79 2.68 5.45 -11.09
CA ASN A 79 1.55 4.56 -10.82
C ASN A 79 0.39 5.27 -10.12
N ARG A 80 0.65 6.40 -9.44
CA ARG A 80 -0.39 7.21 -8.79
C ARG A 80 -1.44 7.73 -9.77
N LYS A 81 -1.02 8.28 -10.90
CA LYS A 81 -1.95 8.82 -11.91
C LYS A 81 -2.85 7.71 -12.46
N ASN A 82 -2.25 6.57 -12.79
CA ASN A 82 -3.00 5.41 -13.29
C ASN A 82 -3.95 4.86 -12.22
N LEU A 83 -3.55 4.83 -10.95
CA LEU A 83 -4.44 4.44 -9.86
C LEU A 83 -5.64 5.39 -9.77
N VAL A 84 -5.42 6.70 -9.77
CA VAL A 84 -6.51 7.70 -9.72
C VAL A 84 -7.47 7.54 -10.89
N LEU A 85 -6.96 7.30 -12.11
CA LEU A 85 -7.82 7.06 -13.28
C LEU A 85 -8.64 5.77 -13.13
N LYS A 86 -8.02 4.69 -12.65
CA LYS A 86 -8.72 3.41 -12.44
C LYS A 86 -9.80 3.52 -11.38
N GLU A 87 -9.50 4.11 -10.23
CA GLU A 87 -10.47 4.29 -9.14
C GLU A 87 -11.57 5.27 -9.54
N GLY A 88 -11.23 6.35 -10.27
CA GLY A 88 -12.21 7.29 -10.80
C GLY A 88 -13.20 6.62 -11.77
N ASN A 89 -12.69 5.80 -12.69
CA ASN A 89 -13.54 5.06 -13.63
C ASN A 89 -14.44 4.04 -12.91
N GLN A 90 -13.90 3.33 -11.90
CA GLN A 90 -14.69 2.40 -11.07
C GLN A 90 -15.81 3.13 -10.33
N LEU A 91 -15.51 4.26 -9.71
CA LEU A 91 -16.50 5.07 -9.00
C LEU A 91 -17.59 5.57 -9.95
N GLN A 92 -17.22 6.07 -11.13
CA GLN A 92 -18.18 6.51 -12.15
C GLN A 92 -19.08 5.35 -12.59
N ALA A 93 -18.53 4.15 -12.78
CA ALA A 93 -19.32 2.98 -13.12
C ALA A 93 -20.36 2.63 -12.04
N VAL A 94 -20.01 2.74 -10.76
CA VAL A 94 -20.95 2.52 -9.64
C VAL A 94 -22.03 3.60 -9.61
N ILE A 95 -21.66 4.87 -9.72
CA ILE A 95 -22.60 6.00 -9.69
C ILE A 95 -23.60 5.92 -10.86
N ASN A 96 -23.15 5.50 -12.03
CA ASN A 96 -23.99 5.37 -13.22
C ASN A 96 -24.79 4.06 -13.25
N HIS A 97 -24.61 3.16 -12.28
CA HIS A 97 -25.31 1.88 -12.25
C HIS A 97 -26.78 2.06 -11.84
N PRO A 98 -27.76 1.52 -12.58
CA PRO A 98 -29.18 1.76 -12.31
C PRO A 98 -29.61 1.28 -10.91
N ALA A 99 -29.12 0.12 -10.46
CA ALA A 99 -29.42 -0.39 -9.13
C ALA A 99 -28.89 0.54 -8.01
N PHE A 100 -27.76 1.22 -8.24
CA PHE A 100 -27.18 2.15 -7.27
C PHE A 100 -27.94 3.48 -7.24
N GLN A 101 -28.49 3.92 -8.38
CA GLN A 101 -29.33 5.10 -8.48
C GLN A 101 -30.69 4.92 -7.80
N SER A 102 -31.28 3.71 -7.88
CA SER A 102 -32.56 3.41 -7.24
C SER A 102 -32.45 3.16 -5.73
N ASP A 103 -31.48 2.33 -5.31
CA ASP A 103 -31.23 2.02 -3.91
C ASP A 103 -29.72 1.83 -3.67
N PRO A 104 -29.01 2.88 -3.23
CA PRO A 104 -27.57 2.79 -3.03
C PRO A 104 -27.20 1.82 -1.91
N LEU A 105 -28.02 1.70 -0.87
CA LEU A 105 -27.73 0.82 0.28
C LEU A 105 -27.94 -0.64 -0.10
N GLY A 106 -29.05 -0.95 -0.78
CA GLY A 106 -29.33 -2.29 -1.30
C GLY A 106 -28.30 -2.75 -2.33
N ALA A 107 -27.89 -1.87 -3.25
CA ALA A 107 -26.86 -2.18 -4.24
C ALA A 107 -25.51 -2.50 -3.61
N ILE A 108 -25.10 -1.74 -2.59
CA ILE A 108 -23.87 -2.03 -1.82
C ILE A 108 -24.01 -3.36 -1.10
N HIS A 109 -25.14 -3.61 -0.45
CA HIS A 109 -25.37 -4.87 0.27
C HIS A 109 -25.27 -6.09 -0.67
N GLN A 110 -25.93 -6.02 -1.82
CA GLN A 110 -25.90 -7.07 -2.84
C GLN A 110 -24.48 -7.27 -3.39
N HIS A 111 -23.75 -6.18 -3.66
CA HIS A 111 -22.37 -6.25 -4.11
C HIS A 111 -21.48 -6.94 -3.08
N LEU A 112 -21.59 -6.55 -1.81
CA LEU A 112 -20.85 -7.15 -0.72
C LEU A 112 -21.15 -8.65 -0.64
N GLN A 113 -22.43 -9.06 -0.63
CA GLN A 113 -22.81 -10.47 -0.62
C GLN A 113 -22.23 -11.26 -1.81
N SER A 114 -22.24 -10.68 -3.01
CA SER A 114 -21.74 -11.35 -4.21
C SER A 114 -20.21 -11.48 -4.27
N THR A 115 -19.49 -10.54 -3.65
CA THR A 115 -18.02 -10.47 -3.70
C THR A 115 -17.36 -11.02 -2.46
N GLN A 116 -18.13 -11.48 -1.46
CA GLN A 116 -17.54 -12.20 -0.34
C GLN A 116 -16.90 -13.48 -0.89
N PRO A 117 -15.63 -13.77 -0.53
CA PRO A 117 -15.05 -15.06 -0.82
C PRO A 117 -15.93 -16.12 -0.14
N THR A 118 -16.46 -17.05 -0.94
CA THR A 118 -17.16 -18.22 -0.40
C THR A 118 -16.18 -18.90 0.55
N VAL A 119 -16.58 -19.07 1.81
CA VAL A 119 -15.79 -19.85 2.77
C VAL A 119 -15.66 -21.24 2.15
N ASP A 120 -14.44 -21.60 1.75
CA ASP A 120 -14.11 -22.93 1.26
C ASP A 120 -14.39 -23.93 2.40
N GLU A 121 -15.61 -24.45 2.49
CA GLU A 121 -15.82 -25.77 3.04
C GLU A 121 -15.13 -26.75 2.10
N LYS A 122 -13.85 -27.02 2.36
CA LYS A 122 -13.06 -28.02 1.66
C LYS A 122 -13.93 -29.27 1.47
N PRO A 123 -14.25 -29.69 0.23
CA PRO A 123 -14.95 -30.94 0.04
C PRO A 123 -14.07 -32.05 0.64
N LYS A 124 -14.61 -32.76 1.63
CA LYS A 124 -13.95 -33.93 2.23
C LYS A 124 -13.52 -34.85 1.09
N ARG A 125 -12.20 -34.99 0.95
CA ARG A 125 -11.55 -35.86 -0.02
C ARG A 125 -12.14 -37.26 0.16
N ARG A 126 -12.95 -37.73 -0.80
CA ARG A 126 -13.47 -39.10 -0.77
C ARG A 126 -12.28 -40.05 -0.86
N GLU A 127 -12.13 -40.87 0.15
CA GLU A 127 -11.11 -41.90 0.24
C GLU A 127 -11.38 -42.95 -0.85
N ASN A 128 -10.49 -43.03 -1.83
CA ASN A 128 -10.60 -44.00 -2.92
C ASN A 128 -10.38 -45.40 -2.34
N ARG A 129 -11.47 -46.14 -2.07
CA ARG A 129 -11.40 -47.57 -1.79
C ARG A 129 -10.96 -48.31 -3.06
N LYS A 130 -9.77 -48.90 -2.99
CA LYS A 130 -9.22 -49.81 -3.99
C LYS A 130 -10.19 -50.96 -4.27
N GLY A 131 -10.78 -50.99 -5.46
CA GLY A 131 -11.52 -52.14 -5.99
C GLY A 131 -10.83 -52.67 -7.23
N LYS A 132 -10.07 -53.77 -7.10
CA LYS A 132 -9.62 -54.59 -8.23
C LYS A 132 -10.86 -55.18 -8.93
N LYS A 133 -10.95 -55.05 -10.26
CA LYS A 133 -11.40 -56.13 -11.17
C LYS A 133 -11.05 -55.82 -12.62
N LYS A 134 -10.36 -56.77 -13.25
CA LYS A 134 -10.05 -56.85 -14.68
C LYS A 134 -11.33 -57.19 -15.46
N SER A 135 -11.53 -56.62 -16.65
CA SER A 135 -11.59 -57.37 -17.92
C SER A 135 -11.94 -56.53 -19.15
N LYS A 136 -11.18 -56.83 -20.21
CA LYS A 136 -11.46 -56.83 -21.66
C LYS A 136 -11.88 -55.54 -22.40
N ALA A 137 -10.99 -55.19 -23.34
CA ALA A 137 -11.15 -54.29 -24.45
C ALA A 137 -12.18 -54.77 -25.49
N ILE A 138 -12.95 -53.82 -26.02
CA ILE A 138 -13.52 -53.75 -27.38
C ILE A 138 -13.57 -52.24 -27.69
N ALA A 139 -12.58 -51.67 -28.38
CA ALA A 139 -12.53 -51.48 -29.84
C ALA A 139 -13.72 -50.67 -30.40
N GLY A 140 -13.44 -49.40 -30.72
CA GLY A 140 -13.97 -48.60 -31.83
C GLY A 140 -15.48 -48.52 -32.06
N LEU A 141 -16.01 -47.30 -32.06
CA LEU A 141 -16.66 -46.72 -33.24
C LEU A 141 -17.05 -45.25 -32.97
N GLN A 142 -16.65 -44.39 -33.91
CA GLN A 142 -17.15 -43.04 -34.13
C GLN A 142 -18.63 -43.12 -34.56
N SER A 143 -19.48 -42.17 -34.17
CA SER A 143 -20.59 -41.70 -35.02
C SER A 143 -21.23 -40.38 -34.52
N MET A 144 -21.81 -39.69 -35.50
CA MET A 144 -22.31 -38.32 -35.63
C MET A 144 -23.51 -37.87 -34.78
N GLU A 145 -23.64 -36.53 -34.71
CA GLU A 145 -24.85 -35.68 -34.77
C GLU A 145 -26.10 -35.96 -33.90
N MET A 146 -26.50 -34.95 -33.14
CA MET A 146 -27.68 -34.09 -33.43
C MET A 146 -27.44 -32.67 -32.91
#